data_AF-A0A419W1D2-F1
#
_entry.id   AF-A0A419W1D2-F1
#
_cell.length_a   1.000
_cell.length_b   1.000
_cell.length_c   1.000
_cell.angle_alpha   90.00
_cell.angle_beta   90.00
_cell.angle_gamma   90.00
#
_symmetry.space_group_name_H-M   'P 1'
#
loop_
_entity.id
_entity.type
_entity.pdbx_description
1 polymer ?
#
loop_
_entity_poly.entity_id
_entity_poly.type
_entity_poly.pdbx_seq_one_letter_code
_entity_poly.pdbx_strand_id
1 'polypeptide(L)'
;MNAGSAGLRRWTQRFTIASAGAFVAFLPAPLVGTGHRTAVLIGLFGFVCPMIFGMGYLLLPAYAGRTLVDYRLAGFHFGLAYLGAALIVGGWIRDGIGTLFTAGAALWALGVATFVGALLATIGPVLVTEPAAVLRFGDRPQRSTRLATAVLPVAVGYLLVGTIALLEVTPLLGLTDGSIRPAQVSHYYAIGFGALLVFALGARLLVGFYHVTPPRSLVWLLLLSGVVAPGLLGTVRWQGPWFRIGAGSAAVAMGCYAAVIAFVAVRTDRSRVELSGIAFGALAGVLAVVASGSLLLGNGVRNALLLHRTFVLAGFFPLTITGYAFQFFPVATGRVPGATARGVAATIGALAVGVAAQGLGIAGQLELVRSFGIGLSLLGAIGYLYLVVGRFANFELEV
;
A
#
# COMPACT_ATOMS: atom_id res chain seq x y z
N MET A 1 18.68 22.58 11.28
CA MET A 1 17.76 21.40 11.27
C MET A 1 18.09 20.54 12.49
N ASN A 2 17.11 20.16 13.31
CA ASN A 2 17.38 19.36 14.50
C ASN A 2 17.75 17.92 14.10
N ALA A 3 18.76 17.34 14.74
CA ALA A 3 19.29 16.00 14.42
C ALA A 3 18.22 14.89 14.34
N GLY A 4 17.13 15.01 15.12
CA GLY A 4 15.99 14.08 15.06
C GLY A 4 15.23 14.08 13.73
N SER A 5 15.09 15.24 13.08
CA SER A 5 14.44 15.36 11.76
C SER A 5 15.27 14.74 10.63
N ALA A 6 16.59 14.81 10.73
CA ALA A 6 17.51 14.17 9.78
C ALA A 6 17.52 12.65 9.96
N GLY A 7 17.48 12.15 11.20
CA GLY A 7 17.41 10.72 11.50
C GLY A 7 16.15 10.04 10.93
N LEU A 8 14.98 10.63 11.17
CA LEU A 8 13.71 10.11 10.66
C LEU A 8 13.64 10.15 9.12
N ARG A 9 14.17 11.21 8.51
CA ARG A 9 14.27 11.32 7.04
C ARG A 9 15.06 10.16 6.45
N ARG A 10 16.23 9.83 7.02
CA ARG A 10 17.06 8.70 6.55
C ARG A 10 16.33 7.36 6.61
N TRP A 11 15.60 7.09 7.69
CA TRP A 11 14.83 5.84 7.78
C TRP A 11 13.68 5.78 6.79
N THR A 12 12.98 6.90 6.57
CA THR A 12 11.97 6.98 5.51
C THR A 12 12.58 6.65 4.16
N GLN A 13 13.72 7.27 3.82
CA GLN A 13 14.43 7.02 2.56
C GLN A 13 14.82 5.54 2.42
N ARG A 14 15.35 4.92 3.48
CA ARG A 14 15.71 3.49 3.48
C ARG A 14 14.49 2.59 3.26
N PHE A 15 13.38 2.85 3.95
CA PHE A 15 12.13 2.12 3.71
C PHE A 15 11.67 2.28 2.25
N THR A 16 11.66 3.50 1.71
CA THR A 16 11.25 3.77 0.32
C THR A 16 12.13 3.04 -0.69
N ILE A 17 13.47 3.13 -0.56
CA ILE A 17 14.42 2.46 -1.46
C ILE A 17 14.27 0.94 -1.38
N ALA A 18 14.26 0.37 -0.17
CA ALA A 18 14.16 -1.07 0.01
C ALA A 18 12.81 -1.60 -0.52
N SER A 19 11.72 -0.83 -0.35
CA SER A 19 10.40 -1.19 -0.87
C SER A 19 10.40 -1.18 -2.39
N ALA A 20 10.97 -0.14 -3.00
CA ALA A 20 11.13 -0.04 -4.44
C ALA A 20 12.00 -1.19 -5.00
N GLY A 21 13.07 -1.58 -4.30
CA GLY A 21 13.89 -2.75 -4.62
C GLY A 21 13.09 -4.06 -4.56
N ALA A 22 12.29 -4.25 -3.51
CA ALA A 22 11.41 -5.41 -3.40
C ALA A 22 10.32 -5.43 -4.49
N PHE A 23 9.85 -4.27 -4.95
CA PHE A 23 8.92 -4.17 -6.08
C PHE A 23 9.59 -4.61 -7.39
N VAL A 24 10.83 -4.19 -7.63
CA VAL A 24 11.63 -4.67 -8.77
C VAL A 24 11.81 -6.20 -8.70
N ALA A 25 12.09 -6.76 -7.53
CA ALA A 25 12.23 -8.21 -7.34
C ALA A 25 10.90 -8.99 -7.48
N PHE A 26 9.78 -8.37 -7.12
CA PHE A 26 8.43 -8.96 -7.21
C PHE A 26 8.01 -9.22 -8.66
N LEU A 27 8.26 -8.28 -9.57
CA LEU A 27 7.75 -8.33 -10.95
C LEU A 27 8.24 -9.53 -11.78
N PRO A 28 9.52 -9.93 -11.79
CA PRO A 28 9.99 -11.09 -12.53
C PRO A 28 9.65 -12.43 -11.87
N ALA A 29 9.17 -12.44 -10.62
CA ALA A 29 8.87 -13.69 -9.89
C ALA A 29 7.97 -14.66 -10.69
N PRO A 30 6.90 -14.23 -11.39
CA PRO A 30 6.10 -15.13 -12.21
C PRO A 30 6.82 -15.70 -13.44
N LEU A 31 7.86 -15.04 -13.96
CA LEU A 31 8.63 -15.50 -15.12
C LEU A 31 9.58 -16.64 -14.77
N VAL A 32 10.09 -16.65 -13.54
CA VAL A 32 10.98 -17.71 -13.03
C VAL A 32 10.20 -18.86 -12.36
N GLY A 33 8.90 -18.97 -12.65
CA GLY A 33 8.06 -20.07 -12.13
C GLY A 33 7.66 -19.94 -10.66
N THR A 34 7.84 -18.76 -10.04
CA THR A 34 7.51 -18.59 -8.63
C THR A 34 6.00 -18.75 -8.40
N GLY A 35 5.65 -19.57 -7.40
CA GLY A 35 4.28 -19.80 -6.98
C GLY A 35 3.52 -18.50 -6.63
N HIS A 36 2.20 -18.51 -6.83
CA HIS A 36 1.41 -17.28 -6.70
C HIS A 36 1.43 -16.66 -5.30
N ARG A 37 1.51 -17.49 -4.26
CA ARG A 37 1.55 -17.07 -2.86
C ARG A 37 2.85 -16.35 -2.54
N THR A 38 3.99 -16.86 -2.99
CA THR A 38 5.29 -16.21 -2.81
C THR A 38 5.30 -14.81 -3.43
N ALA A 39 4.72 -14.63 -4.62
CA ALA A 39 4.59 -13.31 -5.23
C ALA A 39 3.74 -12.35 -4.36
N VAL A 40 2.66 -12.84 -3.75
CA VAL A 40 1.87 -12.05 -2.80
C VAL A 40 2.71 -11.68 -1.57
N LEU A 41 3.46 -12.64 -1.01
CA LEU A 41 4.30 -12.40 0.16
C LEU A 41 5.38 -11.33 -0.13
N ILE A 42 6.09 -11.43 -1.26
CA ILE A 42 7.09 -10.43 -1.67
C ILE A 42 6.43 -9.06 -1.90
N GLY A 43 5.34 -9.02 -2.68
CA GLY A 43 4.65 -7.77 -3.00
C GLY A 43 4.08 -7.08 -1.77
N LEU A 44 3.50 -7.82 -0.83
CA LEU A 44 2.85 -7.24 0.34
C LEU A 44 3.85 -6.93 1.46
N PHE A 45 4.65 -7.90 1.88
CA PHE A 45 5.58 -7.77 3.01
C PHE A 45 6.92 -7.14 2.64
N GLY A 46 7.33 -7.23 1.37
CA GLY A 46 8.56 -6.60 0.88
C GLY A 46 8.34 -5.19 0.31
N PHE A 47 7.21 -4.93 -0.33
CA PHE A 47 6.95 -3.65 -1.01
C PHE A 47 5.87 -2.80 -0.34
N VAL A 48 4.61 -3.26 -0.31
CA VAL A 48 3.48 -2.40 0.08
C VAL A 48 3.54 -1.99 1.56
N CYS A 49 3.63 -2.95 2.47
CA CYS A 49 3.64 -2.66 3.90
C CYS A 49 4.87 -1.84 4.32
N PRO A 50 6.11 -2.19 3.91
CA PRO A 50 7.29 -1.38 4.26
C PRO A 50 7.26 0.05 3.73
N MET A 51 6.72 0.29 2.53
CA MET A 51 6.56 1.65 2.02
C MET A 51 5.64 2.46 2.94
N ILE A 52 4.51 1.85 3.32
CA ILE A 52 3.53 2.48 4.21
C ILE A 52 4.12 2.70 5.60
N PHE A 53 4.93 1.79 6.12
CA PHE A 53 5.63 2.00 7.40
C PHE A 53 6.57 3.21 7.36
N GLY A 54 7.39 3.33 6.31
CA GLY A 54 8.28 4.47 6.10
C GLY A 54 7.51 5.80 6.08
N MET A 55 6.45 5.88 5.28
CA MET A 55 5.60 7.07 5.20
C MET A 55 4.77 7.30 6.46
N GLY A 56 4.37 6.23 7.14
CA GLY A 56 3.55 6.28 8.35
C GLY A 56 4.25 7.01 9.50
N TYR A 57 5.56 6.79 9.66
CA TYR A 57 6.36 7.53 10.64
C TYR A 57 6.46 9.04 10.37
N LEU A 58 6.34 9.46 9.10
CA LEU A 58 6.31 10.88 8.73
C LEU A 58 4.92 11.48 8.90
N LEU A 59 3.90 10.78 8.38
CA LEU A 59 2.57 11.36 8.20
C LEU A 59 1.71 11.26 9.47
N LEU A 60 1.71 10.11 10.15
CA LEU A 60 0.79 9.88 11.25
C LEU A 60 1.07 10.79 12.46
N PRO A 61 2.34 10.95 12.93
CA PRO A 61 2.63 11.93 13.97
C PRO A 61 2.33 13.37 13.57
N ALA A 62 2.63 13.75 12.32
CA ALA A 62 2.41 15.11 11.83
C ALA A 62 0.92 15.49 11.87
N TYR A 63 0.02 14.52 11.67
CA TYR A 63 -1.41 14.70 11.82
C TYR A 63 -1.91 14.85 13.26
N ALA A 64 -1.06 14.63 14.25
CA ALA A 64 -1.29 14.98 15.64
C ALA A 64 -0.46 16.21 16.06
N GLY A 65 0.20 16.90 15.12
CA GLY A 65 1.06 18.04 15.40
C GLY A 65 2.36 17.64 16.10
N ARG A 66 2.77 16.38 15.94
CA ARG A 66 3.95 15.81 16.60
C ARG A 66 4.98 15.33 15.58
N THR A 67 6.21 15.22 16.04
CA THR A 67 7.28 14.47 15.40
C THR A 67 7.50 13.18 16.17
N LEU A 68 7.95 12.12 15.49
CA LEU A 68 8.26 10.84 16.14
C LEU A 68 9.18 11.04 17.36
N VAL A 69 8.81 10.43 18.49
CA VAL A 69 9.54 10.60 19.76
C VAL A 69 10.99 10.10 19.69
N ASP A 70 11.22 8.96 19.02
CA ASP A 70 12.56 8.41 18.79
C ASP A 70 12.66 7.81 17.38
N TYR A 71 13.56 8.36 16.56
CA TYR A 71 13.81 7.88 15.20
C TYR A 71 14.53 6.52 15.15
N ARG A 72 15.18 6.09 16.23
CA ARG A 72 15.88 4.79 16.29
C ARG A 72 14.89 3.63 16.23
N LEU A 73 13.67 3.82 16.75
CA LEU A 73 12.60 2.83 16.66
C LEU A 73 12.22 2.52 15.22
N ALA A 74 12.29 3.50 14.31
CA ALA A 74 12.08 3.27 12.88
C ALA A 74 13.18 2.38 12.27
N GLY A 75 14.42 2.50 12.75
CA GLY A 75 15.52 1.63 12.35
C GLY A 75 15.42 0.21 12.87
N PHE A 76 15.05 0.05 14.13
CA PHE A 76 14.79 -1.27 14.71
C PHE A 76 13.64 -1.97 14.00
N HIS A 77 12.53 -1.25 13.77
CA HIS A 77 11.41 -1.75 12.99
C HIS A 77 11.83 -2.12 11.56
N PHE A 78 12.65 -1.30 10.88
CA PHE A 78 13.14 -1.62 9.53
C PHE A 78 13.83 -2.99 9.50
N GLY A 79 14.75 -3.23 10.43
CA GLY A 79 15.46 -4.52 10.52
C GLY A 79 14.50 -5.68 10.76
N LEU A 80 13.59 -5.56 11.72
CA LEU A 80 12.60 -6.58 12.05
C LEU A 80 11.65 -6.89 10.88
N ALA A 81 11.12 -5.86 10.22
CA ALA A 81 10.17 -6.00 9.14
C ALA A 81 10.80 -6.69 7.92
N TYR A 82 11.99 -6.26 7.48
CA TYR A 82 12.64 -6.87 6.32
C TYR A 82 13.22 -8.25 6.59
N LEU A 83 13.82 -8.47 7.77
CA LEU A 83 14.26 -9.81 8.16
C LEU A 83 13.05 -10.74 8.30
N GLY A 84 11.98 -10.30 8.98
CA GLY A 84 10.73 -11.03 9.09
C GLY A 84 10.14 -11.39 7.74
N ALA A 85 10.03 -10.43 6.82
CA ALA A 85 9.55 -10.64 5.46
C ALA A 85 10.42 -11.64 4.68
N ALA A 86 11.74 -11.53 4.78
CA ALA A 86 12.68 -12.45 4.13
C ALA A 86 12.53 -13.89 4.64
N LEU A 87 12.40 -14.07 5.96
CA LEU A 87 12.18 -15.40 6.56
C LEU A 87 10.78 -15.97 6.24
N ILE A 88 9.74 -15.12 6.19
CA ILE A 88 8.39 -15.52 5.74
C ILE A 88 8.45 -16.04 4.30
N VAL A 89 9.07 -15.28 3.39
CA VAL A 89 9.17 -15.66 1.97
C VAL A 89 10.05 -16.90 1.80
N GLY A 90 11.24 -16.91 2.43
CA GLY A 90 12.19 -18.02 2.35
C GLY A 90 11.64 -19.30 2.97
N GLY A 91 10.98 -19.22 4.11
CA GLY A 91 10.28 -20.34 4.74
C GLY A 91 9.17 -20.87 3.86
N TRP A 92 8.34 -19.98 3.29
CA TRP A 92 7.29 -20.40 2.37
C TRP A 92 7.82 -21.18 1.17
N ILE A 93 8.93 -20.73 0.57
CA ILE A 93 9.57 -21.39 -0.58
C ILE A 93 10.17 -22.74 -0.17
N ARG A 94 10.80 -22.82 1.01
CA ARG A 94 11.50 -24.02 1.49
C ARG A 94 10.53 -25.14 1.87
N ASP A 95 9.60 -24.85 2.78
CA ASP A 95 8.77 -25.85 3.45
C ASP A 95 7.36 -25.35 3.82
N GLY A 96 6.94 -24.19 3.30
CA GLY A 96 5.62 -23.63 3.57
C GLY A 96 5.55 -22.92 4.93
N ILE A 97 4.72 -23.43 5.85
CA ILE A 97 4.53 -22.83 7.19
C ILE A 97 5.37 -23.58 8.23
N GLY A 98 6.66 -23.73 7.96
CA GLY A 98 7.62 -24.37 8.85
C GLY A 98 8.23 -23.44 9.90
N THR A 99 9.34 -23.88 10.51
CA THR A 99 10.07 -23.11 11.54
C THR A 99 10.56 -21.76 11.02
N LEU A 100 11.06 -21.71 9.79
CA LEU A 100 11.60 -20.49 9.19
C LEU A 100 10.50 -19.44 8.97
N PHE A 101 9.35 -19.87 8.44
CA PHE A 101 8.18 -19.01 8.28
C PHE A 101 7.70 -18.49 9.63
N THR A 102 7.66 -19.35 10.64
CA THR A 102 7.22 -19.01 12.00
C THR A 102 8.12 -17.97 12.66
N ALA A 103 9.44 -18.15 12.55
CA ALA A 103 10.41 -17.16 13.01
C ALA A 103 10.22 -15.82 12.28
N GLY A 104 9.98 -15.86 10.97
CA GLY A 104 9.68 -14.67 10.18
C GLY A 104 8.40 -13.96 10.62
N ALA A 105 7.32 -14.71 10.88
CA ALA A 105 6.06 -14.18 11.39
C ALA A 105 6.23 -13.55 12.78
N ALA A 106 7.03 -14.15 13.66
CA ALA A 106 7.33 -13.60 14.98
C ALA A 106 8.14 -12.29 14.90
N LEU A 107 9.18 -12.24 14.06
CA LEU A 107 9.94 -11.02 13.83
C LEU A 107 9.09 -9.91 13.19
N TRP A 108 8.24 -10.27 12.23
CA TRP A 108 7.29 -9.35 11.63
C TRP A 108 6.33 -8.78 12.68
N ALA A 109 5.78 -9.64 13.54
CA ALA A 109 4.90 -9.21 14.63
C ALA A 109 5.59 -8.27 15.62
N LEU A 110 6.85 -8.55 15.98
CA LEU A 110 7.65 -7.66 16.80
C LEU A 110 7.93 -6.32 16.10
N GLY A 111 8.13 -6.34 14.78
CA GLY A 111 8.24 -5.15 13.96
C GLY A 111 6.97 -4.29 14.00
N VAL A 112 5.81 -4.92 13.81
CA VAL A 112 4.49 -4.26 13.92
C VAL A 112 4.27 -3.69 15.33
N ALA A 113 4.61 -4.45 16.38
CA ALA A 113 4.52 -3.97 17.76
C ALA A 113 5.43 -2.75 17.99
N THR A 114 6.65 -2.75 17.43
CA THR A 114 7.56 -1.60 17.48
C THR A 114 6.97 -0.38 16.75
N PHE A 115 6.40 -0.58 15.57
CA PHE A 115 5.75 0.47 14.79
C PHE A 115 4.59 1.12 15.55
N VAL A 116 3.65 0.30 16.01
CA VAL A 116 2.47 0.75 16.73
C VAL A 116 2.86 1.36 18.07
N GLY A 117 3.78 0.75 18.81
CA GLY A 117 4.30 1.28 20.07
C GLY A 117 4.94 2.66 19.90
N ALA A 118 5.75 2.86 18.86
CA ALA A 118 6.36 4.15 18.55
C ALA A 118 5.32 5.22 18.21
N LEU A 119 4.27 4.87 17.45
CA LEU A 119 3.16 5.77 17.16
C LEU A 119 2.35 6.11 18.41
N LEU A 120 2.02 5.11 19.25
CA LEU A 120 1.30 5.31 20.50
C LEU A 120 2.09 6.16 21.49
N ALA A 121 3.40 5.94 21.62
CA ALA A 121 4.25 6.78 22.45
C ALA A 121 4.30 8.24 21.98
N THR A 122 4.15 8.47 20.67
CA THR A 122 4.20 9.81 20.08
C THR A 122 2.85 10.53 20.12
N ILE A 123 1.77 9.84 19.78
CA ILE A 123 0.43 10.41 19.57
C ILE A 123 -0.46 10.22 20.81
N GLY A 124 -0.26 9.13 21.56
CA GLY A 124 -1.05 8.75 22.74
C GLY A 124 -1.16 9.84 23.79
N PRO A 125 -0.06 10.53 24.20
CA PRO A 125 -0.16 11.63 25.15
C PRO A 125 -1.12 12.74 24.67
N VAL A 126 -1.09 13.08 23.38
CA VAL A 126 -1.98 14.10 22.79
C VAL A 126 -3.44 13.64 22.79
N LEU A 127 -3.69 12.35 22.51
CA LEU A 127 -5.04 11.81 22.54
C LEU A 127 -5.66 11.85 23.94
N VAL A 128 -4.85 11.71 24.98
CA VAL A 128 -5.31 11.76 26.38
C VAL A 128 -5.53 13.20 26.83
N THR A 129 -4.58 14.09 26.58
CA THR A 129 -4.63 15.46 27.11
C THR A 129 -5.48 16.40 26.26
N GLU A 130 -5.49 16.21 24.94
CA GLU A 130 -6.13 17.11 23.97
C GLU A 130 -6.82 16.32 22.84
N PRO A 131 -7.82 15.48 23.12
CA PRO A 131 -8.48 14.66 22.10
C PRO A 131 -9.10 15.49 20.96
N ALA A 132 -9.53 16.72 21.28
CA ALA A 132 -10.06 17.66 20.29
C ALA A 132 -8.99 18.20 19.31
N ALA A 133 -7.71 18.25 19.70
CA ALA A 133 -6.62 18.74 18.86
C ALA A 133 -6.29 17.75 17.73
N VAL A 134 -6.36 16.45 17.99
CA VAL A 134 -6.14 15.41 16.96
C VAL A 134 -7.25 15.41 15.90
N LEU A 135 -8.48 15.78 16.29
CA LEU A 135 -9.64 15.87 15.41
C LEU A 135 -9.82 17.25 14.75
N ARG A 136 -9.05 18.26 15.14
CA ARG A 136 -9.09 19.64 14.59
C ARG A 136 -7.77 19.99 13.94
N PHE A 137 -7.74 20.02 12.60
CA PHE A 137 -6.62 20.60 11.85
C PHE A 137 -7.10 21.73 10.93
N GLY A 138 -6.61 22.95 11.19
CA GLY A 138 -6.69 24.14 10.33
C GLY A 138 -7.95 25.00 10.46
N ASP A 139 -7.84 26.26 10.00
CA ASP A 139 -8.87 27.32 10.06
C ASP A 139 -10.15 27.02 9.25
N ARG A 140 -10.16 25.93 8.46
CA ARG A 140 -11.33 25.44 7.74
C ARG A 140 -11.50 23.93 7.96
N PRO A 141 -12.07 23.50 9.09
CA PRO A 141 -12.26 22.08 9.37
C PRO A 141 -13.36 21.53 8.45
N GLN A 142 -12.99 20.96 7.31
CA GLN A 142 -13.91 20.17 6.52
C GLN A 142 -14.17 18.85 7.25
N ARG A 143 -15.44 18.53 7.51
CA ARG A 143 -15.85 17.29 8.21
C ARG A 143 -15.27 16.01 7.57
N SER A 144 -15.01 16.02 6.27
CA SER A 144 -14.35 14.93 5.51
C SER A 144 -12.92 14.66 5.99
N THR A 145 -12.14 15.69 6.31
CA THR A 145 -10.79 15.56 6.85
C THR A 145 -10.80 14.90 8.22
N ARG A 146 -11.84 15.15 9.04
CA ARG A 146 -12.00 14.50 10.35
C ARG A 146 -12.24 13.00 10.23
N LEU A 147 -13.14 12.60 9.33
CA LEU A 147 -13.40 11.18 9.07
C LEU A 147 -12.15 10.48 8.55
N ALA A 148 -11.43 11.09 7.60
CA ALA A 148 -10.17 10.56 7.10
C ALA A 148 -9.14 10.35 8.22
N THR A 149 -9.00 11.32 9.14
CA THR A 149 -8.13 11.17 10.32
C THR A 149 -8.60 10.06 11.26
N ALA A 150 -9.92 9.95 11.50
CA ALA A 150 -10.50 8.92 12.37
C ALA A 150 -10.34 7.49 11.82
N VAL A 151 -10.19 7.33 10.51
CA VAL A 151 -9.96 6.02 9.86
C VAL A 151 -8.51 5.55 9.94
N LEU A 152 -7.54 6.45 10.14
CA LEU A 152 -6.12 6.07 10.30
C LEU A 152 -5.88 5.03 11.40
N PRO A 153 -6.37 5.21 12.65
CA PRO A 153 -6.21 4.17 13.68
C PRO A 153 -6.95 2.87 13.34
N VAL A 154 -8.05 2.92 12.58
CA VAL A 154 -8.76 1.71 12.13
C VAL A 154 -7.88 0.89 11.18
N ALA A 155 -7.18 1.54 10.26
CA ALA A 155 -6.24 0.86 9.37
C ALA A 155 -5.05 0.23 10.13
N VAL A 156 -4.54 0.92 11.16
CA VAL A 156 -3.54 0.36 12.08
C VAL A 156 -4.12 -0.82 12.89
N GLY A 157 -5.40 -0.75 13.27
CA GLY A 157 -6.12 -1.88 13.88
C GLY A 157 -6.15 -3.10 12.97
N TYR A 158 -6.43 -2.92 11.68
CA TYR A 158 -6.36 -4.03 10.70
C TYR A 158 -4.96 -4.60 10.51
N LEU A 159 -3.90 -3.78 10.63
CA LEU A 159 -2.52 -4.28 10.69
C LEU A 159 -2.32 -5.22 11.88
N LEU A 160 -2.80 -4.84 13.08
CA LEU A 160 -2.69 -5.67 14.29
C LEU A 160 -3.49 -6.97 14.16
N VAL A 161 -4.74 -6.90 13.68
CA VAL A 161 -5.58 -8.08 13.44
C VAL A 161 -4.93 -9.00 12.40
N GLY A 162 -4.40 -8.45 11.30
CA GLY A 162 -3.67 -9.22 10.30
C GLY A 162 -2.38 -9.85 10.85
N THR A 163 -1.72 -9.19 11.81
CA THR A 163 -0.54 -9.73 12.49
C THR A 163 -0.88 -10.89 13.42
N ILE A 164 -1.97 -10.77 14.18
CA ILE A 164 -2.48 -11.88 15.00
C ILE A 164 -2.86 -13.05 14.11
N ALA A 165 -3.63 -12.81 13.05
CA ALA A 165 -4.02 -13.83 12.08
C ALA A 165 -2.81 -14.49 11.38
N LEU A 166 -1.73 -13.74 11.15
CA LEU A 166 -0.47 -14.28 10.63
C LEU A 166 0.22 -15.22 11.63
N LEU A 167 0.17 -14.91 12.92
CA LEU A 167 0.72 -15.78 13.96
C LEU A 167 -0.17 -17.02 14.18
N GLU A 168 -1.49 -16.90 14.06
CA GLU A 168 -2.46 -17.99 14.19
C GLU A 168 -2.28 -19.08 13.15
N VAL A 169 -1.82 -18.74 11.93
CA VAL A 169 -1.51 -19.75 10.92
C VAL A 169 -0.22 -20.52 11.22
N THR A 170 0.58 -20.10 12.20
CA THR A 170 1.85 -20.75 12.57
C THR A 170 1.70 -21.69 13.77
N PRO A 171 2.63 -22.64 13.98
CA PRO A 171 2.66 -23.47 15.19
C PRO A 171 2.84 -22.70 16.50
N LEU A 172 3.26 -21.42 16.46
CA LEU A 172 3.54 -20.65 17.68
C LEU A 172 2.29 -20.40 18.53
N LEU A 173 1.16 -20.08 17.91
CA LEU A 173 -0.12 -19.94 18.61
C LEU A 173 -0.92 -21.24 18.62
N GLY A 174 -0.64 -22.18 17.69
CA GLY A 174 -1.23 -23.52 17.70
C GLY A 174 -2.75 -23.54 17.53
N LEU A 175 -3.37 -22.44 17.11
CA LEU A 175 -4.82 -22.28 16.95
C LEU A 175 -5.35 -22.86 15.63
N THR A 176 -4.62 -23.82 15.03
CA THR A 176 -4.92 -24.38 13.70
C THR A 176 -6.07 -25.38 13.74
N ASP A 177 -7.28 -24.90 14.03
CA ASP A 177 -8.55 -25.59 13.71
C ASP A 177 -8.90 -25.44 12.20
N GLY A 178 -8.07 -24.73 11.43
CA GLY A 178 -8.26 -24.46 10.00
C GLY A 178 -9.29 -23.36 9.71
N SER A 179 -9.72 -22.60 10.72
CA SER A 179 -10.68 -21.50 10.58
C SER A 179 -10.14 -20.33 9.74
N ILE A 180 -8.84 -20.02 9.83
CA ILE A 180 -8.19 -18.91 9.14
C ILE A 180 -7.21 -19.43 8.08
N ARG A 181 -7.39 -18.96 6.84
CA ARG A 181 -6.54 -19.30 5.69
C ARG A 181 -5.51 -18.19 5.44
N PRO A 182 -4.29 -18.51 4.98
CA PRO A 182 -3.29 -17.49 4.61
C PRO A 182 -3.78 -16.41 3.63
N ALA A 183 -4.74 -16.74 2.78
CA ALA A 183 -5.35 -15.80 1.83
C ALA A 183 -6.27 -14.76 2.51
N GLN A 184 -6.85 -15.08 3.68
CA GLN A 184 -7.61 -14.14 4.50
C GLN A 184 -6.66 -13.14 5.20
N VAL A 185 -5.52 -13.63 5.70
CA VAL A 185 -4.46 -12.77 6.28
C VAL A 185 -4.05 -11.67 5.31
N SER A 186 -3.89 -12.01 4.02
CA SER A 186 -3.52 -11.05 2.98
C SER A 186 -4.54 -9.91 2.81
N HIS A 187 -5.84 -10.13 3.07
CA HIS A 187 -6.85 -9.07 2.96
C HIS A 187 -6.74 -8.05 4.10
N TYR A 188 -6.42 -8.48 5.33
CA TYR A 188 -6.17 -7.53 6.43
C TYR A 188 -5.01 -6.59 6.12
N TYR A 189 -3.91 -7.11 5.59
CA TYR A 189 -2.77 -6.29 5.20
C TYR A 189 -3.04 -5.46 3.95
N ALA A 190 -3.56 -6.07 2.89
CA ALA A 190 -3.74 -5.40 1.61
C ALA A 190 -4.85 -4.36 1.68
N ILE A 191 -6.11 -4.77 1.86
CA ILE A 191 -7.22 -3.81 1.86
C ILE A 191 -7.38 -3.11 3.21
N GLY A 192 -7.14 -3.81 4.34
CA GLY A 192 -7.35 -3.27 5.68
C GLY A 192 -6.30 -2.27 6.15
N PHE A 193 -5.02 -2.56 5.94
CA PHE A 193 -3.93 -1.64 6.25
C PHE A 193 -3.58 -0.79 5.02
N GLY A 194 -3.25 -1.44 3.91
CA GLY A 194 -2.72 -0.81 2.71
C GLY A 194 -3.70 0.16 2.03
N ALA A 195 -4.77 -0.39 1.46
CA ALA A 195 -5.73 0.38 0.68
C ALA A 195 -6.51 1.38 1.56
N LEU A 196 -6.89 1.00 2.78
CA LEU A 196 -7.58 1.91 3.69
C LEU A 196 -6.73 3.13 4.05
N LEU A 197 -5.41 2.96 4.25
CA LEU A 197 -4.51 4.11 4.41
C LEU A 197 -4.40 4.92 3.12
N VAL A 198 -4.30 4.28 1.95
CA VAL A 198 -4.33 5.01 0.66
C VAL A 198 -5.60 5.85 0.53
N PHE A 199 -6.76 5.33 0.92
CA PHE A 199 -8.04 6.05 0.89
C PHE A 199 -8.06 7.21 1.88
N ALA A 200 -7.72 6.95 3.14
CA ALA A 200 -7.74 7.94 4.22
C ALA A 200 -6.69 9.05 4.00
N LEU A 201 -5.44 8.67 3.71
CA LEU A 201 -4.38 9.60 3.39
C LEU A 201 -4.68 10.34 2.09
N GLY A 202 -5.14 9.63 1.05
CA GLY A 202 -5.50 10.24 -0.24
C GLY A 202 -6.57 11.33 -0.10
N ALA A 203 -7.64 11.08 0.68
CA ALA A 203 -8.67 12.08 0.94
C ALA A 203 -8.12 13.39 1.56
N ARG A 204 -6.98 13.34 2.24
CA ARG A 204 -6.30 14.51 2.83
C ARG A 204 -5.22 15.08 1.92
N LEU A 205 -4.35 14.22 1.41
CA LEU A 205 -3.19 14.58 0.60
C LEU A 205 -3.62 15.18 -0.73
N LEU A 206 -4.71 14.71 -1.34
CA LEU A 206 -5.20 15.29 -2.59
C LEU A 206 -5.61 16.76 -2.42
N VAL A 207 -6.21 17.11 -1.27
CA VAL A 207 -6.52 18.51 -0.95
C VAL A 207 -5.23 19.32 -0.79
N GLY A 208 -4.23 18.78 -0.07
CA GLY A 208 -2.95 19.47 0.13
C GLY A 208 -2.13 19.65 -1.14
N PHE A 209 -2.06 18.64 -2.00
CA PHE A 209 -1.25 18.68 -3.22
C PHE A 209 -1.92 19.47 -4.36
N TYR A 210 -3.23 19.29 -4.53
CA TYR A 210 -3.94 19.80 -5.71
C TYR A 210 -4.90 20.93 -5.40
N HIS A 211 -5.08 21.29 -4.12
CA HIS A 211 -6.00 22.35 -3.67
C HIS A 211 -7.46 22.12 -4.11
N VAL A 212 -7.82 20.87 -4.44
CA VAL A 212 -9.17 20.46 -4.81
C VAL A 212 -9.82 19.75 -3.63
N THR A 213 -11.01 20.20 -3.24
CA THR A 213 -11.85 19.53 -2.23
C THR A 213 -12.81 18.55 -2.90
N PRO A 214 -12.68 17.22 -2.69
CA PRO A 214 -13.64 16.26 -3.23
C PRO A 214 -15.02 16.37 -2.58
N PRO A 215 -16.10 15.92 -3.25
CA PRO A 215 -17.44 15.89 -2.66
C PRO A 215 -17.47 15.08 -1.36
N ARG A 216 -18.10 15.64 -0.32
CA ARG A 216 -18.13 15.01 1.01
C ARG A 216 -18.80 13.65 0.99
N SER A 217 -19.97 13.52 0.36
CA SER A 217 -20.70 12.24 0.26
C SER A 217 -19.83 11.13 -0.31
N LEU A 218 -19.03 11.45 -1.33
CA LEU A 218 -18.14 10.49 -1.98
C LEU A 218 -17.00 10.03 -1.04
N VAL A 219 -16.38 10.97 -0.31
CA VAL A 219 -15.33 10.64 0.67
C VAL A 219 -15.91 9.82 1.83
N TRP A 220 -17.12 10.13 2.29
CA TRP A 220 -17.77 9.37 3.35
C TRP A 220 -18.08 7.93 2.92
N LEU A 221 -18.67 7.77 1.72
CA LEU A 221 -18.97 6.46 1.18
C LEU A 221 -17.69 5.63 0.97
N LEU A 222 -16.64 6.24 0.41
CA LEU A 222 -15.30 5.65 0.28
C LEU A 222 -14.79 5.11 1.62
N LEU A 223 -14.76 5.93 2.65
CA LEU A 223 -14.12 5.59 3.92
C LEU A 223 -14.94 4.60 4.73
N LEU A 224 -16.26 4.75 4.79
CA LEU A 224 -17.13 3.82 5.53
C LEU A 224 -17.12 2.43 4.90
N SER A 225 -17.25 2.34 3.58
CA SER A 225 -17.17 1.06 2.87
C SER A 225 -15.77 0.44 2.96
N GLY A 226 -14.72 1.26 2.90
CA GLY A 226 -13.33 0.85 3.10
C GLY A 226 -13.02 0.34 4.51
N VAL A 227 -13.74 0.82 5.54
CA VAL A 227 -13.63 0.29 6.91
C VAL A 227 -14.31 -1.07 7.04
N VAL A 228 -15.46 -1.28 6.40
CA VAL A 228 -16.24 -2.52 6.54
C VAL A 228 -15.63 -3.68 5.74
N ALA A 229 -15.14 -3.40 4.53
CA ALA A 229 -14.69 -4.44 3.60
C ALA A 229 -13.58 -5.37 4.16
N PRO A 230 -12.50 -4.87 4.78
CA PRO A 230 -11.40 -5.71 5.26
C PRO A 230 -11.83 -6.67 6.36
N GLY A 231 -12.68 -6.21 7.29
CA GLY A 231 -13.22 -7.03 8.36
C GLY A 231 -13.97 -8.23 7.81
N LEU A 232 -14.87 -8.01 6.85
CA LEU A 232 -15.63 -9.11 6.24
C LEU A 232 -14.75 -10.00 5.36
N LEU A 233 -13.91 -9.43 4.48
CA LEU A 233 -13.06 -10.21 3.57
C LEU A 233 -11.95 -11.02 4.28
N GLY A 234 -11.47 -10.52 5.42
CA GLY A 234 -10.45 -11.17 6.23
C GLY A 234 -10.99 -12.16 7.26
N THR A 235 -12.27 -12.06 7.68
CA THR A 235 -12.84 -12.98 8.69
C THR A 235 -13.64 -14.12 8.07
N VAL A 236 -14.51 -13.82 7.09
CA VAL A 236 -15.47 -14.81 6.63
C VAL A 236 -14.88 -15.72 5.56
N ARG A 237 -15.39 -16.94 5.45
CA ARG A 237 -15.02 -17.86 4.36
C ARG A 237 -15.37 -17.18 3.02
N TRP A 238 -14.67 -17.57 1.96
CA TRP A 238 -14.82 -16.98 0.60
C TRP A 238 -16.15 -17.34 -0.10
N GLN A 239 -17.20 -17.58 0.68
CA GLN A 239 -18.53 -17.98 0.26
C GLN A 239 -19.59 -17.42 1.22
N GLY A 240 -20.81 -17.24 0.73
CA GLY A 240 -21.95 -16.82 1.54
C GLY A 240 -22.21 -15.30 1.56
N PRO A 241 -23.28 -14.86 2.25
CA PRO A 241 -23.78 -13.49 2.18
C PRO A 241 -22.80 -12.47 2.75
N TRP A 242 -22.14 -12.78 3.87
CA TRP A 242 -21.19 -11.86 4.50
C TRP A 242 -19.96 -11.58 3.63
N PHE A 243 -19.46 -12.59 2.91
CA PHE A 243 -18.38 -12.40 1.94
C PHE A 243 -18.80 -11.47 0.81
N ARG A 244 -20.03 -11.65 0.29
CA ARG A 244 -20.61 -10.80 -0.76
C ARG A 244 -20.77 -9.35 -0.28
N ILE A 245 -21.19 -9.13 0.96
CA ILE A 245 -21.27 -7.78 1.55
C ILE A 245 -19.87 -7.17 1.66
N GLY A 246 -18.87 -7.93 2.11
CA GLY A 246 -17.48 -7.48 2.16
C GLY A 246 -16.93 -7.10 0.79
N ALA A 247 -17.15 -7.95 -0.21
CA ALA A 247 -16.72 -7.71 -1.58
C ALA A 247 -17.46 -6.53 -2.23
N GLY A 248 -18.78 -6.42 -1.99
CA GLY A 248 -19.57 -5.26 -2.43
C GLY A 248 -19.08 -3.97 -1.79
N SER A 249 -18.76 -4.00 -0.49
CA SER A 249 -18.17 -2.86 0.22
C SER A 249 -16.81 -2.49 -0.36
N ALA A 250 -15.95 -3.46 -0.70
CA ALA A 250 -14.67 -3.19 -1.38
C ALA A 250 -14.88 -2.55 -2.77
N ALA A 251 -15.88 -3.01 -3.53
CA ALA A 251 -16.22 -2.45 -4.84
C ALA A 251 -16.68 -1.00 -4.74
N VAL A 252 -17.56 -0.72 -3.77
CA VAL A 252 -18.02 0.64 -3.49
C VAL A 252 -16.86 1.53 -3.07
N ALA A 253 -15.99 1.06 -2.16
CA ALA A 253 -14.82 1.81 -1.72
C ALA A 253 -13.92 2.16 -2.92
N MET A 254 -13.56 1.17 -3.72
CA MET A 254 -12.67 1.37 -4.86
C MET A 254 -13.29 2.26 -5.95
N GLY A 255 -14.58 2.09 -6.25
CA GLY A 255 -15.31 2.94 -7.18
C GLY A 255 -15.37 4.39 -6.70
N CYS A 256 -15.62 4.61 -5.41
CA CYS A 256 -15.59 5.95 -4.82
C CYS A 256 -14.19 6.55 -4.85
N TYR A 257 -13.14 5.76 -4.60
CA TYR A 257 -11.76 6.21 -4.70
C TYR A 257 -11.45 6.67 -6.12
N ALA A 258 -11.77 5.86 -7.13
CA ALA A 258 -11.60 6.24 -8.54
C ALA A 258 -12.37 7.51 -8.91
N ALA A 259 -13.61 7.66 -8.41
CA ALA A 259 -14.40 8.88 -8.62
C ALA A 259 -13.79 10.12 -7.92
N VAL A 260 -13.20 9.97 -6.73
CA VAL A 260 -12.45 11.06 -6.05
C VAL A 260 -11.24 11.46 -6.89
N ILE A 261 -10.47 10.49 -7.40
CA ILE A 261 -9.31 10.79 -8.25
C ILE A 261 -9.73 11.44 -9.56
N ALA A 262 -10.77 10.94 -10.22
CA ALA A 262 -11.32 11.54 -11.44
C ALA A 262 -11.79 12.97 -11.19
N PHE A 263 -12.48 13.22 -10.07
CA PHE A 263 -12.92 14.57 -9.69
C PHE A 263 -11.72 15.52 -9.52
N VAL A 264 -10.66 15.08 -8.84
CA VAL A 264 -9.44 15.88 -8.67
C VAL A 264 -8.76 16.11 -10.01
N ALA A 265 -8.64 15.08 -10.86
CA ALA A 265 -8.00 15.17 -12.17
C ALA A 265 -8.71 16.14 -13.14
N VAL A 266 -10.03 16.22 -13.07
CA VAL A 266 -10.81 17.16 -13.91
C VAL A 266 -10.70 18.61 -13.41
N ARG A 267 -10.41 18.82 -12.11
CA ARG A 267 -10.41 20.15 -11.49
C ARG A 267 -9.04 20.72 -11.14
N THR A 268 -7.97 19.97 -11.38
CA THR A 268 -6.60 20.43 -11.16
C THR A 268 -5.89 20.73 -12.47
N ASP A 269 -4.71 21.33 -12.38
CA ASP A 269 -3.85 21.56 -13.52
C ASP A 269 -3.34 20.21 -14.07
N ARG A 270 -3.59 19.96 -15.36
CA ARG A 270 -3.22 18.73 -16.07
C ARG A 270 -1.73 18.60 -16.32
N SER A 271 -0.93 19.64 -16.07
CA SER A 271 0.53 19.61 -16.15
C SER A 271 1.18 18.66 -15.12
N ARG A 272 0.46 18.29 -14.06
CA ARG A 272 0.96 17.46 -12.95
C ARG A 272 0.91 15.97 -13.27
N VAL A 273 2.02 15.48 -13.81
CA VAL A 273 2.17 14.10 -14.29
C VAL A 273 2.00 13.05 -13.18
N GLU A 274 2.35 13.36 -11.93
CA GLU A 274 2.31 12.39 -10.83
C GLU A 274 0.88 11.94 -10.50
N LEU A 275 -0.11 12.79 -10.80
CA LEU A 275 -1.53 12.43 -10.64
C LEU A 275 -1.93 11.27 -11.54
N SER A 276 -1.29 11.12 -12.71
CA SER A 276 -1.62 10.02 -13.63
C SER A 276 -1.29 8.66 -13.00
N GLY A 277 -0.24 8.57 -12.18
CA GLY A 277 0.09 7.35 -11.43
C GLY A 277 -1.03 6.96 -10.47
N ILE A 278 -1.54 7.92 -9.71
CA ILE A 278 -2.67 7.71 -8.79
C ILE A 278 -3.94 7.33 -9.58
N ALA A 279 -4.20 7.98 -10.72
CA ALA A 279 -5.36 7.70 -11.57
C ALA A 279 -5.32 6.30 -12.19
N PHE A 280 -4.19 5.89 -12.78
CA PHE A 280 -4.02 4.54 -13.33
C PHE A 280 -4.02 3.49 -12.22
N GLY A 281 -3.50 3.80 -11.03
CA GLY A 281 -3.61 2.96 -9.85
C GLY A 281 -5.08 2.74 -9.46
N ALA A 282 -5.87 3.80 -9.35
CA ALA A 282 -7.30 3.69 -9.05
C ALA A 282 -8.07 2.88 -10.12
N LEU A 283 -7.75 3.09 -11.41
CA LEU A 283 -8.32 2.29 -12.50
C LEU A 283 -7.97 0.80 -12.36
N ALA A 284 -6.71 0.47 -12.10
CA ALA A 284 -6.29 -0.91 -11.85
C ALA A 284 -7.03 -1.50 -10.64
N GLY A 285 -7.22 -0.72 -9.57
CA GLY A 285 -8.03 -1.14 -8.42
C GLY A 285 -9.47 -1.49 -8.81
N VAL A 286 -10.13 -0.64 -9.61
CA VAL A 286 -11.49 -0.92 -10.12
C VAL A 286 -11.49 -2.21 -10.94
N LEU A 287 -10.54 -2.37 -11.87
CA LEU A 287 -10.41 -3.58 -12.68
C LEU A 287 -10.16 -4.83 -11.81
N ALA A 288 -9.41 -4.71 -10.72
CA ALA A 288 -9.21 -5.81 -9.79
C ALA A 288 -10.51 -6.26 -9.13
N VAL A 289 -11.35 -5.31 -8.69
CA VAL A 289 -12.63 -5.65 -8.04
C VAL A 289 -13.67 -6.12 -9.05
N VAL A 290 -13.66 -5.60 -10.29
CA VAL A 290 -14.49 -6.14 -11.38
C VAL A 290 -14.11 -7.59 -11.69
N ALA A 291 -12.79 -7.87 -11.80
CA ALA A 291 -12.30 -9.22 -12.04
C ALA A 291 -12.76 -10.20 -10.96
N SER A 292 -12.59 -9.87 -9.68
CA SER A 292 -13.03 -10.75 -8.58
C SER A 292 -14.56 -10.77 -8.41
N GLY A 293 -15.25 -9.67 -8.68
CA GLY A 293 -16.72 -9.57 -8.60
C GLY A 293 -17.45 -10.48 -9.59
N SER A 294 -16.86 -10.74 -10.75
CA SER A 294 -17.39 -11.71 -11.72
C SER A 294 -17.59 -13.12 -11.12
N LEU A 295 -16.74 -13.51 -10.16
CA LEU A 295 -16.85 -14.79 -9.46
C LEU A 295 -18.10 -14.87 -8.56
N LEU A 296 -18.57 -13.73 -8.06
CA LEU A 296 -19.76 -13.68 -7.19
C LEU A 296 -21.06 -13.82 -7.98
N LEU A 297 -21.05 -13.47 -9.26
CA LEU A 297 -22.20 -13.49 -10.15
C LEU A 297 -22.35 -14.83 -10.90
N GLY A 298 -21.47 -15.80 -10.67
CA GLY A 298 -21.47 -17.09 -11.37
C GLY A 298 -20.91 -17.02 -12.80
N ASN A 299 -20.66 -15.82 -13.34
CA ASN A 299 -20.11 -15.57 -14.68
C ASN A 299 -18.59 -15.34 -14.61
N GLY A 300 -17.88 -16.22 -13.90
CA GLY A 300 -16.47 -16.03 -13.58
C GLY A 300 -15.60 -15.93 -14.83
N VAL A 301 -14.86 -14.82 -14.96
CA VAL A 301 -13.80 -14.73 -15.98
C VAL A 301 -12.75 -15.80 -15.67
N ARG A 302 -12.35 -16.58 -16.67
CA ARG A 302 -11.24 -17.55 -16.51
C ARG A 302 -10.01 -16.79 -15.99
N ASN A 303 -9.36 -17.32 -14.94
CA ASN A 303 -8.24 -16.66 -14.25
C ASN A 303 -8.59 -15.36 -13.48
N ALA A 304 -9.85 -15.13 -13.09
CA ALA A 304 -10.26 -13.95 -12.32
C ALA A 304 -9.42 -13.66 -11.08
N LEU A 305 -9.02 -14.67 -10.30
CA LEU A 305 -8.15 -14.48 -9.13
C LEU A 305 -6.73 -14.01 -9.52
N LEU A 306 -6.20 -14.52 -10.63
CA LEU A 306 -4.91 -14.09 -11.16
C LEU A 306 -5.00 -12.64 -11.67
N LEU A 307 -6.07 -12.27 -12.38
CA LEU A 307 -6.35 -10.89 -12.78
C LEU A 307 -6.46 -9.96 -11.58
N HIS A 308 -7.29 -10.32 -10.59
CA HIS A 308 -7.47 -9.55 -9.36
C HIS A 308 -6.12 -9.29 -8.70
N ARG A 309 -5.33 -10.33 -8.45
CA ARG A 309 -4.01 -10.21 -7.83
C ARG A 309 -3.07 -9.33 -8.65
N THR A 310 -2.99 -9.54 -9.96
CA THR A 310 -2.11 -8.76 -10.85
C THR A 310 -2.50 -7.28 -10.80
N PHE A 311 -3.79 -6.97 -10.94
CA PHE A 311 -4.25 -5.59 -10.87
C PHE A 311 -4.07 -4.98 -9.48
N VAL A 312 -4.13 -5.74 -8.39
CA VAL A 312 -3.83 -5.22 -7.04
C VAL A 312 -2.33 -4.95 -6.86
N LEU A 313 -1.48 -5.96 -7.09
CA LEU A 313 -0.07 -5.95 -6.69
C LEU A 313 0.89 -5.42 -7.76
N ALA A 314 0.53 -5.45 -9.04
CA ALA A 314 1.28 -4.83 -10.12
C ALA A 314 0.64 -3.52 -10.62
N GLY A 315 -0.62 -3.26 -10.29
CA GLY A 315 -1.38 -2.09 -10.71
C GLY A 315 -1.67 -1.10 -9.58
N PHE A 316 -2.74 -1.34 -8.82
CA PHE A 316 -3.27 -0.45 -7.80
C PHE A 316 -2.21 0.05 -6.84
N PHE A 317 -1.52 -0.86 -6.12
CA PHE A 317 -0.51 -0.44 -5.16
C PHE A 317 0.69 0.23 -5.83
N PRO A 318 1.38 -0.38 -6.81
CA PRO A 318 2.55 0.26 -7.38
C PRO A 318 2.30 1.62 -8.02
N LEU A 319 1.28 1.74 -8.87
CA LEU A 319 0.99 2.99 -9.56
C LEU A 319 0.58 4.09 -8.57
N THR A 320 -0.24 3.75 -7.57
CA THR A 320 -0.66 4.71 -6.54
C THR A 320 0.51 5.13 -5.65
N ILE A 321 1.31 4.16 -5.19
CA ILE A 321 2.50 4.42 -4.37
C ILE A 321 3.52 5.25 -5.15
N THR A 322 3.82 4.91 -6.40
CA THR A 322 4.75 5.67 -7.25
C THR A 322 4.24 7.10 -7.47
N GLY A 323 2.95 7.27 -7.78
CA GLY A 323 2.33 8.59 -7.94
C GLY A 323 2.45 9.45 -6.68
N TYR A 324 2.10 8.91 -5.50
CA TYR A 324 2.28 9.62 -4.24
C TYR A 324 3.75 9.86 -3.90
N ALA A 325 4.63 8.89 -4.12
CA ALA A 325 6.06 9.02 -3.83
C ALA A 325 6.69 10.14 -4.64
N PHE A 326 6.32 10.31 -5.92
CA PHE A 326 6.80 11.43 -6.73
C PHE A 326 6.23 12.79 -6.30
N GLN A 327 5.04 12.83 -5.68
CA GLN A 327 4.53 14.04 -5.03
C GLN A 327 5.29 14.38 -3.73
N PHE A 328 5.61 13.38 -2.91
CA PHE A 328 6.33 13.57 -1.65
C PHE A 328 7.81 13.87 -1.84
N PHE A 329 8.43 13.22 -2.82
CA PHE A 329 9.81 13.38 -3.19
C PHE A 329 9.82 13.96 -4.60
N PRO A 330 9.84 15.29 -4.77
CA PRO A 330 9.78 15.90 -6.09
C PRO A 330 11.03 15.53 -6.88
N VAL A 331 10.95 14.42 -7.63
CA VAL A 331 12.03 13.82 -8.40
C VAL A 331 12.25 14.59 -9.71
N ALA A 332 11.22 15.26 -10.23
CA ALA A 332 11.26 15.99 -11.50
C ALA A 332 12.14 17.26 -11.49
N THR A 333 12.68 17.61 -10.33
CA THR A 333 13.62 18.72 -10.14
C THR A 333 15.00 18.24 -9.67
N GLY A 334 15.25 16.92 -9.72
CA GLY A 334 16.53 16.32 -9.35
C GLY A 334 17.62 16.56 -10.40
N ARG A 335 18.87 16.28 -10.03
CA ARG A 335 20.05 16.46 -10.92
C ARG A 335 20.42 15.21 -11.72
N VAL A 336 19.77 14.08 -11.48
CA VAL A 336 20.08 12.83 -12.20
C VAL A 336 19.46 12.83 -13.60
N PRO A 337 20.11 12.19 -14.61
CA PRO A 337 19.53 12.04 -15.95
C PRO A 337 18.10 11.48 -15.90
N GLY A 338 17.16 12.11 -16.61
CA GLY A 338 15.76 11.66 -16.62
C GLY A 338 14.92 12.13 -15.42
N ALA A 339 15.48 12.85 -14.45
CA ALA A 339 14.75 13.55 -13.37
C ALA A 339 13.94 14.75 -13.91
N THR A 340 12.99 14.47 -14.80
CA THR A 340 12.14 15.46 -15.47
C THR A 340 10.70 14.98 -15.47
N ALA A 341 9.75 15.87 -15.74
CA ALA A 341 8.35 15.50 -15.90
C ALA A 341 8.14 14.39 -16.96
N ARG A 342 8.95 14.37 -18.03
CA ARG A 342 8.91 13.31 -19.05
C ARG A 342 9.40 11.96 -18.53
N GLY A 343 10.47 11.94 -17.73
CA GLY A 343 10.97 10.70 -17.13
C GLY A 343 10.00 10.11 -16.11
N VAL A 344 9.36 10.97 -15.30
CA VAL A 344 8.24 10.59 -14.44
C VAL A 344 7.08 10.02 -15.27
N ALA A 345 6.68 10.69 -16.35
CA ALA A 345 5.61 10.23 -17.24
C ALA A 345 5.93 8.88 -17.87
N ALA A 346 7.14 8.71 -18.38
CA ALA A 346 7.60 7.46 -19.00
C ALA A 346 7.61 6.31 -17.99
N THR A 347 8.05 6.57 -16.76
CA THR A 347 8.05 5.60 -15.66
C THR A 347 6.63 5.12 -15.33
N ILE A 348 5.71 6.07 -15.12
CA ILE A 348 4.30 5.77 -14.83
C ILE A 348 3.64 5.08 -16.05
N GLY A 349 3.91 5.56 -17.25
CA GLY A 349 3.38 5.00 -18.49
C GLY A 349 3.82 3.55 -18.70
N ALA A 350 5.10 3.24 -18.48
CA ALA A 350 5.61 1.86 -18.54
C ALA A 350 4.91 0.96 -17.51
N LEU A 351 4.74 1.42 -16.26
CA LEU A 351 3.99 0.67 -15.25
C LEU A 351 2.54 0.42 -15.68
N ALA A 352 1.84 1.45 -16.14
CA ALA A 352 0.43 1.41 -16.50
C ALA A 352 0.16 0.54 -17.74
N VAL A 353 0.94 0.72 -18.81
CA VAL A 353 0.84 -0.10 -20.02
C VAL A 353 1.26 -1.54 -19.72
N GLY A 354 2.30 -1.72 -18.90
CA GLY A 354 2.76 -3.05 -18.48
C GLY A 354 1.67 -3.83 -17.75
N VAL A 355 1.00 -3.23 -16.76
CA VAL A 355 -0.08 -3.93 -16.03
C VAL A 355 -1.31 -4.15 -16.91
N ALA A 356 -1.64 -3.23 -17.83
CA ALA A 356 -2.72 -3.42 -18.79
C ALA A 356 -2.43 -4.61 -19.72
N ALA A 357 -1.21 -4.69 -20.28
CA ALA A 357 -0.77 -5.82 -21.10
C ALA A 357 -0.78 -7.14 -20.31
N GLN A 358 -0.34 -7.13 -19.04
CA GLN A 358 -0.47 -8.31 -18.18
C GLN A 358 -1.93 -8.74 -18.02
N GLY A 359 -2.84 -7.81 -17.76
CA GLY A 359 -4.27 -8.08 -17.64
C GLY A 359 -4.86 -8.68 -18.93
N LEU A 360 -4.58 -8.07 -20.07
CA LEU A 360 -5.02 -8.56 -21.39
C LEU A 360 -4.44 -9.94 -21.70
N GLY A 361 -3.15 -10.16 -21.44
CA GLY A 361 -2.51 -11.46 -21.63
C GLY A 361 -3.10 -12.55 -20.74
N ILE A 362 -3.46 -12.24 -19.49
CA ILE A 362 -4.12 -13.21 -18.60
C ILE A 362 -5.55 -13.51 -19.08
N ALA A 363 -6.31 -12.49 -19.47
CA ALA A 363 -7.71 -12.64 -19.92
C ALA A 363 -7.80 -13.38 -21.26
N GLY A 364 -6.92 -13.06 -22.21
CA GLY A 364 -6.83 -13.72 -23.52
C GLY A 364 -6.01 -15.00 -23.55
N GLN A 365 -5.43 -15.41 -22.42
CA GLN A 365 -4.50 -16.55 -22.33
C GLN A 365 -3.29 -16.43 -23.29
N LEU A 366 -2.81 -15.20 -23.50
CA LEU A 366 -1.70 -14.86 -24.38
C LEU A 366 -0.43 -14.67 -23.54
N GLU A 367 0.35 -15.74 -23.36
CA GLU A 367 1.56 -15.73 -22.52
C GLU A 367 2.59 -14.69 -22.98
N LEU A 368 2.78 -14.52 -24.28
CA LEU A 368 3.72 -13.54 -24.84
C LEU A 368 3.33 -12.10 -24.46
N VAL A 369 2.03 -11.77 -24.55
CA VAL A 369 1.51 -10.44 -24.15
C VAL A 369 1.70 -10.21 -22.66
N ARG A 370 1.44 -11.25 -21.84
CA ARG A 370 1.65 -11.20 -20.39
C ARG A 370 3.13 -10.98 -20.05
N SER A 371 4.04 -11.74 -20.66
CA SER A 371 5.48 -11.64 -20.42
C SER A 371 6.04 -10.28 -20.86
N PHE A 372 5.59 -9.76 -22.01
CA PHE A 372 5.89 -8.40 -22.44
C PHE A 372 5.41 -7.37 -21.41
N GLY A 373 4.17 -7.52 -20.91
CA GLY A 373 3.63 -6.65 -19.87
C GLY A 373 4.43 -6.69 -18.56
N ILE A 374 4.93 -7.86 -18.15
CA ILE A 374 5.83 -7.98 -16.98
C ILE A 374 7.14 -7.24 -17.25
N GLY A 375 7.74 -7.42 -18.41
CA GLY A 375 8.98 -6.72 -18.80
C GLY A 375 8.81 -5.20 -18.79
N LEU A 376 7.70 -4.69 -19.32
CA LEU A 376 7.43 -3.26 -19.34
C LEU A 376 7.16 -2.70 -17.93
N SER A 377 6.41 -3.42 -17.10
CA SER A 377 6.25 -3.05 -15.68
C SER A 377 7.59 -3.06 -14.94
N LEU A 378 8.48 -4.01 -15.25
CA LEU A 378 9.81 -4.09 -14.63
C LEU A 378 10.68 -2.89 -15.00
N LEU A 379 10.66 -2.47 -16.27
CA LEU A 379 11.32 -1.24 -16.71
C LEU A 379 10.77 -0.01 -15.96
N GLY A 380 9.45 0.08 -15.79
CA GLY A 380 8.82 1.12 -14.99
C GLY A 380 9.23 1.07 -13.51
N ALA A 381 9.33 -0.11 -12.90
CA ALA A 381 9.77 -0.26 -11.52
C ALA A 381 11.25 0.13 -11.33
N ILE A 382 12.11 -0.23 -12.28
CA ILE A 382 13.52 0.18 -12.30
C ILE A 382 13.63 1.70 -12.44
N GLY A 383 12.85 2.32 -13.35
CA GLY A 383 12.78 3.77 -13.48
C GLY A 383 12.33 4.45 -12.19
N TYR A 384 11.32 3.90 -11.52
CA TYR A 384 10.85 4.38 -10.22
C TYR A 384 11.96 4.32 -9.15
N LEU A 385 12.61 3.16 -8.99
CA LEU A 385 13.71 2.98 -8.05
C LEU A 385 14.86 3.95 -8.35
N TYR A 386 15.26 4.06 -9.63
CA TYR A 386 16.33 4.93 -10.09
C TYR A 386 16.06 6.40 -9.75
N LEU A 387 14.86 6.92 -10.05
CA LEU A 387 14.51 8.31 -9.78
C LEU A 387 14.46 8.62 -8.28
N VAL A 388 13.94 7.70 -7.46
CA VAL A 388 13.90 7.86 -6.00
C VAL A 388 15.29 7.81 -5.39
N VAL A 389 16.12 6.84 -5.78
CA VAL A 389 17.52 6.74 -5.31
C VAL A 389 18.30 7.98 -5.72
N GLY A 390 18.19 8.40 -6.98
CA GLY A 390 18.85 9.60 -7.49
C GLY A 390 18.41 10.86 -6.74
N ARG A 391 17.15 10.95 -6.31
CA ARG A 391 16.68 12.07 -5.47
C ARG A 391 17.35 12.06 -4.09
N PHE A 392 17.54 10.90 -3.47
CA PHE A 392 18.12 10.82 -2.14
C PHE A 392 19.64 10.94 -2.12
N ALA A 393 20.34 10.43 -3.13
CA ALA A 393 21.80 10.61 -3.25
C ALA A 393 22.20 12.09 -3.38
N ASN A 394 21.39 12.90 -4.07
CA ASN A 394 21.67 14.33 -4.22
C ASN A 394 21.46 15.14 -2.93
N PHE A 395 20.62 14.67 -1.99
CA PHE A 395 20.42 15.35 -0.71
C PHE A 395 21.64 15.24 0.23
N GLU A 396 22.49 14.23 0.04
CA GLU A 396 23.70 14.04 0.85
C GLU A 396 24.87 14.90 0.37
N LEU A 397 24.77 15.51 -0.82
CA LEU A 397 25.80 16.41 -1.37
C LEU A 397 25.51 17.91 -1.12
N GLU A 398 24.31 18.25 -0.65
CA GLU A 398 23.90 19.63 -0.34
C GLU A 398 23.92 19.96 1.17
N VAL A 399 24.27 18.99 2.01
CA VAL A 399 24.51 19.12 3.46
C VAL A 399 25.97 18.88 3.72
#